data_AF-A0A4T0MH12-F1
#
_entry.id   AF-A0A4T0MH12-F1
#
_cell.length_a   1.000
_cell.length_b   1.000
_cell.length_c   1.000
_cell.angle_alpha   90.00
_cell.angle_beta   90.00
_cell.angle_gamma   90.00
#
_symmetry.space_group_name_H-M   'P 1'
#
loop_
_entity.id
_entity.type
_entity.pdbx_description
1 polymer ?
#
loop_
_entity_poly.entity_id
_entity_poly.type
_entity_poly.pdbx_seq_one_letter_code
_entity_poly.pdbx_strand_id
1 'polypeptide(L)'
;MRPRGIVGLKYAKPLDSVLVEMSNEHLARQIDLINSRFAVEQTLANYVRRVDERAAVELSELFTEDSVTQLYVNENGTDVAFRPPLIGRQGVISAVHKQMNKQWKGKWGHHSTSNILIDIDLETRTAKIDAQLVVLKSLQAPPPENVEEGSILFLGTVENVNSGYYKSRLREIEPGVWKFYEHGVVLDLSPHYTFK
;
A
#
# COMPACT_ATOMS: atom_id res chain seq x y z
N MET A 1 -9.28 -62.47 -45.02
CA MET A 1 -10.07 -61.48 -44.25
C MET A 1 -9.26 -61.06 -43.03
N ARG A 2 -8.98 -59.77 -42.86
CA ARG A 2 -8.37 -59.24 -41.62
C ARG A 2 -9.49 -58.73 -40.70
N PRO A 3 -9.48 -59.00 -39.40
CA PRO A 3 -10.32 -58.27 -38.47
C PRO A 3 -9.69 -56.89 -38.23
N ARG A 4 -10.48 -55.83 -38.43
CA ARG A 4 -10.13 -54.48 -37.94
C ARG A 4 -10.37 -54.45 -36.43
N GLY A 5 -9.30 -54.53 -35.65
CA GLY A 5 -9.33 -54.31 -34.22
C GLY A 5 -9.57 -52.83 -33.90
N ILE A 6 -10.47 -52.59 -32.96
CA ILE A 6 -10.90 -51.29 -32.44
C ILE A 6 -9.67 -50.50 -31.97
N VAL A 7 -9.53 -49.28 -32.49
CA VAL A 7 -8.52 -48.31 -32.03
C VAL A 7 -8.92 -47.89 -30.62
N GLY A 8 -8.11 -48.27 -29.63
CA GLY A 8 -8.35 -48.00 -28.22
C GLY A 8 -8.46 -46.51 -27.92
N LEU A 9 -9.50 -46.13 -27.17
CA LEU A 9 -9.52 -44.86 -26.44
C LEU A 9 -8.31 -44.84 -25.49
N LYS A 10 -7.32 -44.03 -25.83
CA LYS A 10 -6.18 -43.75 -24.98
C LYS A 10 -6.61 -42.81 -23.84
N TYR A 11 -6.58 -43.35 -22.62
CA TYR A 11 -6.37 -42.65 -21.34
C TYR A 11 -7.29 -41.44 -21.03
N ALA A 12 -8.54 -41.71 -20.67
CA ALA A 12 -9.30 -40.78 -19.83
C ALA A 12 -8.93 -41.02 -18.36
N LYS A 13 -8.55 -39.96 -17.62
CA LYS A 13 -8.35 -40.05 -16.16
C LYS A 13 -9.66 -40.47 -15.49
N PRO A 14 -9.65 -41.30 -14.43
CA PRO A 14 -10.83 -41.60 -13.64
C PRO A 14 -11.46 -40.30 -13.10
N LEU A 15 -12.79 -40.18 -13.17
CA LEU A 15 -13.53 -38.98 -12.73
C LEU A 15 -13.16 -38.55 -11.31
N ASP A 16 -12.98 -39.50 -10.39
CA ASP A 16 -12.59 -39.23 -9.00
C ASP A 16 -11.22 -38.56 -8.89
N SER A 17 -10.27 -38.91 -9.76
CA SER A 17 -8.95 -38.25 -9.78
C SER A 17 -9.03 -36.82 -10.29
N VAL A 18 -9.92 -36.54 -11.25
CA VAL A 18 -10.18 -35.19 -11.76
C VAL A 18 -10.86 -34.34 -10.68
N LEU A 19 -11.83 -34.89 -9.94
CA LEU A 19 -12.51 -34.19 -8.85
C LEU A 19 -11.55 -33.85 -7.69
N VAL A 20 -10.63 -34.75 -7.33
CA VAL A 20 -9.59 -34.49 -6.33
C VAL A 20 -8.58 -33.45 -6.81
N GLU A 21 -8.12 -33.55 -8.07
CA GLU A 21 -7.22 -32.53 -8.67
C GLU A 21 -7.88 -31.15 -8.69
N MET A 22 -9.14 -31.04 -9.14
CA MET A 22 -9.89 -29.79 -9.12
C MET A 22 -10.07 -29.24 -7.70
N SER A 23 -10.28 -30.11 -6.70
CA SER A 23 -10.36 -29.68 -5.29
C SER A 23 -9.02 -29.14 -4.77
N ASN A 24 -7.90 -29.73 -5.19
CA ASN A 24 -6.56 -29.29 -4.82
C ASN A 24 -6.17 -27.98 -5.51
N GLU A 25 -6.51 -27.81 -6.79
CA GLU A 25 -6.30 -26.57 -7.54
C GLU A 25 -7.13 -25.42 -6.93
N HIS A 26 -8.37 -25.69 -6.57
CA HIS A 26 -9.23 -24.72 -5.89
C HIS A 26 -8.63 -24.30 -4.55
N LEU A 27 -8.19 -25.26 -3.73
CA LEU A 27 -7.56 -24.99 -2.44
C LEU A 27 -6.25 -24.19 -2.61
N ALA A 28 -5.41 -24.57 -3.57
CA ALA A 28 -4.17 -23.85 -3.87
C ALA A 28 -4.44 -22.40 -4.27
N ARG A 29 -5.45 -22.16 -5.12
CA ARG A 29 -5.86 -20.81 -5.52
C ARG A 29 -6.37 -19.98 -4.34
N GLN A 30 -7.12 -20.59 -3.42
CA GLN A 30 -7.57 -19.90 -2.20
C GLN A 30 -6.41 -19.54 -1.28
N ILE A 31 -5.46 -20.44 -1.08
CA ILE A 31 -4.26 -20.20 -0.27
C ILE A 31 -3.43 -19.06 -0.88
N ASP A 32 -3.22 -19.08 -2.20
CA ASP A 32 -2.50 -18.03 -2.91
C ASP A 32 -3.22 -16.67 -2.81
N LEU A 33 -4.55 -16.64 -2.91
CA LEU A 33 -5.34 -15.41 -2.70
C LEU A 33 -5.16 -14.85 -1.28
N ILE A 34 -5.23 -15.69 -0.26
CA ILE A 34 -5.06 -15.30 1.15
C ILE A 34 -3.65 -14.75 1.38
N ASN A 35 -2.63 -15.45 0.90
CA ASN A 35 -1.23 -15.04 1.03
C ASN A 35 -0.96 -13.72 0.29
N SER A 36 -1.50 -13.59 -0.93
CA SER A 36 -1.39 -12.36 -1.72
C SER A 36 -2.08 -11.19 -1.03
N ARG A 37 -3.28 -11.40 -0.46
CA ARG A 37 -3.99 -10.38 0.31
C ARG A 37 -3.17 -9.91 1.51
N PHE A 38 -2.62 -10.85 2.27
CA PHE A 38 -1.76 -10.52 3.40
C PHE A 38 -0.50 -9.76 2.98
N ALA A 39 0.16 -10.17 1.90
CA ALA A 39 1.34 -9.48 1.37
C ALA A 39 1.01 -8.04 0.92
N VAL A 40 -0.12 -7.84 0.24
CA VAL A 40 -0.59 -6.51 -0.19
C VAL A 40 -0.91 -5.62 1.02
N GLU A 41 -1.59 -6.14 2.04
CA GLU A 41 -1.85 -5.44 3.31
C GLU A 41 -0.55 -5.05 4.01
N GLN A 42 0.42 -5.97 4.06
CA GLN A 42 1.74 -5.70 4.64
C GLN A 42 2.51 -4.63 3.87
N THR A 43 2.45 -4.63 2.53
CA THR A 43 3.10 -3.59 1.73
C THR A 43 2.55 -2.21 2.06
N LEU A 44 1.23 -2.06 2.21
CA LEU A 44 0.62 -0.79 2.67
C LEU A 44 1.03 -0.45 4.11
N ALA A 45 1.00 -1.43 5.01
CA ALA A 45 1.39 -1.22 6.41
C ALA A 45 2.86 -0.79 6.55
N ASN A 46 3.75 -1.34 5.73
CA ASN A 46 5.15 -0.96 5.65
C ASN A 46 5.31 0.43 5.05
N TYR A 47 4.58 0.75 3.98
CA TYR A 47 4.57 2.08 3.38
C TYR A 47 4.31 3.17 4.43
N VAL A 48 3.23 3.03 5.19
CA VAL A 48 2.84 3.98 6.25
C VAL A 48 3.96 4.17 7.28
N ARG A 49 4.58 3.09 7.75
CA ARG A 49 5.70 3.16 8.72
C ARG A 49 6.91 3.89 8.14
N ARG A 50 7.31 3.58 6.90
CA ARG A 50 8.49 4.21 6.27
C ARG A 50 8.24 5.69 5.94
N VAL A 51 6.99 6.06 5.63
CA VAL A 51 6.56 7.47 5.50
C VAL A 51 6.70 8.18 6.85
N ASP A 52 6.16 7.61 7.93
CA ASP A 52 6.22 8.18 9.28
C ASP A 52 7.66 8.33 9.80
N GLU A 53 8.52 7.37 9.50
CA GLU A 53 9.95 7.39 9.83
C GLU A 53 10.75 8.34 8.94
N ARG A 54 10.21 8.70 7.77
CA ARG A 54 10.92 9.38 6.67
C ARG A 54 12.12 8.57 6.17
N ALA A 55 12.00 7.24 6.18
CA ALA A 55 13.00 6.28 5.72
C ALA A 55 13.02 6.21 4.18
N ALA A 56 13.63 7.21 3.55
CA ALA A 56 13.47 7.46 2.11
C ALA A 56 13.90 6.28 1.22
N VAL A 57 15.01 5.63 1.55
CA VAL A 57 15.55 4.51 0.76
C VAL A 57 14.61 3.32 0.86
N GLU A 58 14.27 2.92 2.07
CA GLU A 58 13.46 1.76 2.35
C GLU A 58 12.00 1.95 1.94
N LEU A 59 11.48 3.18 2.03
CA LEU A 59 10.18 3.53 1.44
C LEU A 59 10.20 3.27 -0.07
N SER A 60 11.26 3.69 -0.75
CA SER A 60 11.37 3.56 -2.21
C SER A 60 11.46 2.12 -2.69
N GLU A 61 11.93 1.20 -1.83
CA GLU A 61 12.02 -0.23 -2.15
C GLU A 61 10.65 -0.89 -2.32
N LEU A 62 9.59 -0.30 -1.76
CA LEU A 62 8.19 -0.75 -1.93
C LEU A 62 7.62 -0.43 -3.32
N PHE A 63 8.36 0.31 -4.13
CA PHE A 63 7.94 0.75 -5.46
C PHE A 63 8.70 0.02 -6.57
N THR A 64 8.00 -0.22 -7.67
CA THR A 64 8.65 -0.63 -8.92
C THR A 64 9.50 0.52 -9.48
N GLU A 65 10.49 0.19 -10.30
CA GLU A 65 11.43 1.17 -10.85
C GLU A 65 10.74 2.20 -11.75
N ASP A 66 9.68 1.78 -12.44
CA ASP A 66 8.81 2.52 -13.34
C ASP A 66 7.56 3.10 -12.66
N SER A 67 7.47 3.01 -11.34
CA SER A 67 6.25 3.41 -10.62
C SER A 67 5.89 4.88 -10.79
N VAL A 68 4.59 5.17 -10.71
CA VAL A 68 4.06 6.54 -10.71
C VAL A 68 3.35 6.80 -9.39
N THR A 69 3.82 7.79 -8.64
CA THR A 69 3.11 8.29 -7.47
C THR A 69 2.51 9.66 -7.78
N GLN A 70 1.18 9.77 -7.68
CA GLN A 70 0.46 11.02 -7.93
C GLN A 70 -0.28 11.46 -6.67
N LEU A 71 -0.18 12.74 -6.35
CA LEU A 71 -0.95 13.33 -5.27
C LEU A 71 -2.12 14.11 -5.87
N TYR A 72 -3.30 13.89 -5.30
CA TYR A 72 -4.56 14.48 -5.70
C TYR A 72 -5.19 15.21 -4.51
N VAL A 73 -6.00 16.21 -4.80
CA VAL A 73 -6.96 16.80 -3.88
C VAL A 73 -8.35 16.40 -4.34
N ASN A 74 -9.21 16.04 -3.39
CA ASN A 74 -10.62 15.84 -3.68
C ASN A 74 -11.33 17.19 -3.76
N GLU A 75 -11.64 17.64 -4.97
CA GLU A 75 -12.46 18.82 -5.23
C GLU A 75 -13.90 18.38 -5.49
N ASN A 76 -14.70 18.35 -4.41
CA ASN A 76 -16.13 18.00 -4.45
C ASN A 76 -16.40 16.66 -5.16
N GLY A 77 -15.64 15.61 -4.81
CA GLY A 77 -15.77 14.28 -5.40
C GLY A 77 -14.94 14.06 -6.66
N THR A 78 -14.20 15.07 -7.14
CA THR A 78 -13.28 14.94 -8.28
C THR A 78 -11.84 14.96 -7.79
N ASP A 79 -11.05 13.94 -8.14
CA ASP A 79 -9.64 13.89 -7.77
C ASP A 79 -8.81 14.72 -8.75
N VAL A 80 -8.28 15.86 -8.30
CA VAL A 80 -7.48 16.80 -9.11
C VAL A 80 -6.01 16.70 -8.73
N ALA A 81 -5.15 16.42 -9.71
CA ALA A 81 -3.71 16.36 -9.49
C ALA A 81 -3.17 17.78 -9.19
N PHE A 82 -2.58 17.98 -8.02
CA PHE A 82 -2.10 19.30 -7.59
C PHE A 82 -0.58 19.51 -7.76
N ARG A 83 0.14 18.50 -8.26
CA ARG A 83 1.58 18.56 -8.53
C ARG A 83 1.99 17.54 -9.59
N PRO A 84 3.17 17.68 -10.22
CA PRO A 84 3.71 16.63 -11.09
C PRO A 84 3.87 15.29 -10.36
N PRO A 85 3.73 14.16 -11.06
CA PRO A 85 3.93 12.84 -10.49
C PRO A 85 5.39 12.63 -10.06
N LEU A 86 5.59 11.80 -9.04
CA LEU A 86 6.89 11.24 -8.72
C LEU A 86 7.09 9.98 -9.55
N ILE A 87 8.21 9.92 -10.27
CA ILE A 87 8.55 8.80 -11.14
C ILE A 87 9.61 7.94 -10.48
N GLY A 88 9.28 6.65 -10.35
CA GLY A 88 10.14 5.62 -9.81
C GLY A 88 10.58 5.87 -8.37
N ARG A 89 11.54 5.04 -7.94
CA ARG A 89 12.14 5.11 -6.62
C ARG A 89 12.79 6.48 -6.34
N GLN A 90 13.45 7.05 -7.36
CA GLN A 90 14.15 8.32 -7.21
C GLN A 90 13.19 9.49 -6.95
N GLY A 91 12.00 9.49 -7.57
CA GLY A 91 10.96 10.46 -7.30
C GLY A 91 10.50 10.41 -5.84
N VAL A 92 10.26 9.21 -5.31
CA VAL A 92 9.89 8.98 -3.91
C VAL A 92 10.97 9.48 -2.95
N ILE A 93 12.23 9.10 -3.15
CA ILE A 93 13.36 9.57 -2.33
C ILE A 93 13.44 11.11 -2.34
N SER A 94 13.32 11.72 -3.52
CA SER A 94 13.39 13.18 -3.64
C SER A 94 12.28 13.89 -2.87
N ALA A 95 11.06 13.34 -2.90
CA ALA A 95 9.92 13.90 -2.18
C ALA A 95 10.12 13.85 -0.66
N VAL A 96 10.58 12.72 -0.11
CA VAL A 96 10.84 12.58 1.33
C VAL A 96 11.89 13.61 1.78
N HIS A 97 13.02 13.71 1.07
CA HIS A 97 14.09 14.62 1.43
C HIS A 97 13.72 16.10 1.30
N LYS A 98 13.07 16.50 0.21
CA LYS A 98 12.80 17.91 -0.09
C LYS A 98 11.58 18.46 0.64
N GLN A 99 10.57 17.63 0.87
CA GLN A 99 9.26 18.08 1.36
C GLN A 99 9.06 17.64 2.81
N MET A 100 9.16 16.33 3.06
CA MET A 100 8.79 15.79 4.37
C MET A 100 9.79 16.20 5.47
N ASN A 101 11.09 16.05 5.23
CA ASN A 101 12.10 16.37 6.26
C ASN A 101 12.04 17.83 6.73
N LYS A 102 11.73 18.77 5.82
CA LYS A 102 11.58 20.18 6.15
C LYS A 102 10.29 20.45 6.92
N GLN A 103 9.16 19.92 6.44
CA GLN A 103 7.83 20.17 7.03
C GLN A 103 7.69 19.56 8.43
N TRP A 104 8.34 18.42 8.66
CA TRP A 104 8.19 17.58 9.84
C TRP A 104 9.37 17.67 10.83
N LYS A 105 10.29 18.62 10.66
CA LYS A 105 11.42 18.79 11.59
C LYS A 105 10.91 18.99 13.03
N GLY A 106 11.38 18.15 13.95
CA GLY A 106 11.00 18.17 15.37
C GLY A 106 9.58 17.68 15.67
N LYS A 107 8.91 17.04 14.69
CA LYS A 107 7.53 16.55 14.78
C LYS A 107 7.49 15.09 14.36
N TRP A 108 6.50 14.35 14.86
CA TRP A 108 6.20 13.01 14.39
C TRP A 108 4.92 13.02 13.55
N GLY A 109 4.96 12.37 12.39
CA GLY A 109 3.77 12.08 11.60
C GLY A 109 3.27 10.69 11.95
N HIS A 110 1.95 10.51 12.02
CA HIS A 110 1.33 9.21 12.17
C HIS A 110 0.25 9.06 11.11
N HIS A 111 0.52 8.24 10.10
CA HIS A 111 -0.47 7.88 9.10
C HIS A 111 -1.26 6.69 9.63
N SER A 112 -2.58 6.83 9.71
CA SER A 112 -3.50 5.77 10.10
C SER A 112 -4.34 5.39 8.91
N THR A 113 -4.36 4.09 8.59
CA THR A 113 -5.20 3.54 7.52
C THR A 113 -6.32 2.70 8.08
N SER A 114 -7.50 2.78 7.46
CA SER A 114 -8.68 2.01 7.84
C SER A 114 -9.54 1.67 6.63
N ASN A 115 -10.51 0.76 6.80
CA ASN A 115 -11.48 0.37 5.77
C ASN A 115 -10.82 -0.02 4.43
N ILE A 116 -9.77 -0.84 4.52
CA ILE A 116 -8.96 -1.23 3.36
C ILE A 116 -9.76 -2.20 2.48
N LEU A 117 -10.02 -1.78 1.24
CA LEU A 117 -10.55 -2.60 0.17
C LEU A 117 -9.39 -3.10 -0.69
N ILE A 118 -9.34 -4.42 -0.91
CA ILE A 118 -8.32 -5.08 -1.72
C ILE A 118 -9.00 -5.96 -2.75
N ASP A 119 -8.68 -5.70 -4.02
CA ASP A 119 -9.09 -6.50 -5.17
C ASP A 119 -7.83 -7.10 -5.80
N ILE A 120 -7.74 -8.43 -5.88
CA ILE A 120 -6.57 -9.15 -6.39
C ILE A 120 -6.96 -9.99 -7.59
N ASP A 121 -6.23 -9.79 -8.68
CA ASP A 121 -6.26 -10.63 -9.86
C ASP A 121 -5.04 -11.56 -9.84
N LEU A 122 -5.29 -12.85 -9.54
CA LEU A 122 -4.25 -13.88 -9.51
C LEU A 122 -3.74 -14.28 -10.89
N GLU A 123 -4.48 -13.99 -11.96
CA GLU A 123 -4.06 -14.31 -13.33
C GLU A 123 -3.02 -13.30 -13.82
N THR A 124 -3.26 -12.01 -13.54
CA THR A 124 -2.33 -10.94 -13.91
C THR A 124 -1.31 -10.62 -12.82
N ARG A 125 -1.46 -11.20 -11.61
CA ARG A 125 -0.68 -10.89 -10.41
C ARG A 125 -0.69 -9.39 -10.10
N THR A 126 -1.87 -8.79 -10.19
CA THR A 126 -2.09 -7.36 -9.87
C THR A 126 -3.11 -7.20 -8.75
N ALA A 127 -3.00 -6.10 -8.02
CA ALA A 127 -3.89 -5.76 -6.93
C ALA A 127 -4.25 -4.28 -6.97
N LYS A 128 -5.46 -3.96 -6.52
CA LYS A 128 -5.91 -2.59 -6.25
C LYS A 128 -6.18 -2.42 -4.77
N ILE A 129 -5.78 -1.28 -4.23
CA ILE A 129 -6.07 -0.84 -2.87
C ILE A 129 -6.89 0.44 -2.95
N ASP A 130 -7.97 0.47 -2.18
CA ASP A 130 -8.63 1.69 -1.73
C ASP A 130 -8.66 1.68 -0.20
N ALA A 131 -8.00 2.63 0.45
CA ALA A 131 -7.91 2.68 1.91
C ALA A 131 -8.08 4.11 2.41
N GLN A 132 -8.92 4.30 3.43
CA GLN A 132 -9.02 5.58 4.12
C GLN A 132 -7.72 5.89 4.84
N LEU A 133 -7.39 7.17 4.91
CA LEU A 133 -6.19 7.74 5.51
C LEU A 133 -6.59 8.88 6.46
N VAL A 134 -5.97 8.90 7.64
CA VAL A 134 -5.87 10.08 8.51
C VAL A 134 -4.40 10.31 8.86
N VAL A 135 -3.94 11.56 8.77
CA VAL A 135 -2.58 11.97 9.13
C VAL A 135 -2.63 12.81 10.40
N LEU A 136 -2.00 12.30 11.44
CA LEU A 136 -1.82 13.02 12.70
C LEU A 136 -0.40 13.59 12.78
N LYS A 137 -0.27 14.74 13.43
CA LYS A 137 1.00 15.37 13.76
C LYS A 137 1.12 15.50 15.26
N SER A 138 2.17 14.91 15.81
CA SER A 138 2.52 15.01 17.21
C SER A 138 3.72 15.94 17.38
N LEU A 139 3.62 16.87 18.33
CA LEU A 139 4.70 17.76 18.75
C LEU A 139 4.84 17.67 20.27
N GLN A 140 6.03 17.33 20.74
CA GLN A 140 6.31 17.22 22.16
C GLN A 140 6.50 18.61 22.79
N ALA A 141 5.91 18.81 23.97
CA ALA A 141 6.15 20.01 24.79
C ALA A 141 7.21 19.71 25.86
N PRO A 142 7.98 20.73 26.29
CA PRO A 142 8.88 20.58 27.42
C PRO A 142 8.09 20.28 28.72
N PRO A 143 8.69 19.57 29.68
CA PRO A 143 8.08 19.36 30.98
C PRO A 143 7.93 20.69 31.74
N PRO A 144 6.89 20.86 32.58
CA PRO A 144 6.78 22.02 33.45
C PRO A 144 7.84 21.99 34.56
N GLU A 145 8.15 23.15 35.14
CA GLU A 145 9.27 23.30 36.09
C GLU A 145 9.08 22.53 37.41
N ASN A 146 7.82 22.31 37.84
CA ASN A 146 7.49 21.70 39.13
C ASN A 146 6.67 20.41 38.94
N VAL A 147 7.30 19.36 38.43
CA VAL A 147 6.69 18.02 38.33
C VAL A 147 7.07 17.20 39.57
N GLU A 148 6.08 16.58 40.22
CA GLU A 148 6.31 15.66 41.33
C GLU A 148 7.10 14.43 40.85
N GLU A 149 8.08 14.00 41.66
CA GLU A 149 8.90 12.82 41.37
C GLU A 149 8.00 11.57 41.14
N GLY A 150 8.27 10.83 40.07
CA GLY A 150 7.49 9.66 39.68
C GLY A 150 6.27 9.95 38.79
N SER A 151 5.95 11.21 38.50
CA SER A 151 4.88 11.55 37.57
C SER A 151 5.19 11.10 36.14
N ILE A 152 4.23 10.46 35.47
CA ILE A 152 4.29 10.13 34.04
C ILE A 152 3.37 11.09 33.28
N LEU A 153 3.95 11.98 32.47
CA LEU A 153 3.21 12.99 31.72
C LEU A 153 3.46 12.84 30.21
N PHE A 154 2.38 12.83 29.42
CA PHE A 154 2.43 12.95 27.96
C PHE A 154 2.10 14.40 27.59
N LEU A 155 3.12 15.19 27.28
CA LEU A 155 2.99 16.62 27.06
C LEU A 155 3.25 16.98 25.60
N GLY A 156 2.33 17.74 25.02
CA GLY A 156 2.42 18.14 23.62
C GLY A 156 1.08 18.40 22.97
N THR A 157 1.08 18.41 21.65
CA THR A 157 -0.13 18.52 20.83
C THR A 157 -0.22 17.34 19.88
N VAL A 158 -1.45 16.87 19.64
CA VAL A 158 -1.77 15.97 18.53
C VAL A 158 -2.81 16.67 17.66
N GLU A 159 -2.46 16.94 16.42
CA GLU A 159 -3.31 17.65 15.47
C GLU A 159 -3.60 16.77 14.26
N ASN A 160 -4.83 16.77 13.78
CA ASN A 160 -5.14 16.24 12.46
C ASN A 160 -4.64 17.23 11.41
N VAL A 161 -3.78 16.77 10.50
CA VAL A 161 -3.23 17.61 9.43
C VAL A 161 -3.73 17.24 8.05
N ASN A 162 -4.28 16.04 7.88
CA ASN A 162 -4.94 15.64 6.63
C ASN A 162 -5.80 14.39 6.79
N SER A 163 -6.74 14.21 5.87
CA SER A 163 -7.48 12.97 5.65
C SER A 163 -7.59 12.69 4.16
N GLY A 164 -7.97 11.47 3.81
CA GLY A 164 -8.32 11.12 2.45
C GLY A 164 -8.16 9.64 2.18
N TYR A 165 -7.57 9.29 1.03
CA TYR A 165 -7.53 7.92 0.54
C TYR A 165 -6.19 7.57 -0.12
N TYR A 166 -5.72 6.35 0.12
CA TYR A 166 -4.78 5.70 -0.78
C TYR A 166 -5.54 4.96 -1.86
N LYS A 167 -5.34 5.35 -3.11
CA LYS A 167 -5.87 4.67 -4.30
C LYS A 167 -4.69 4.13 -5.10
N SER A 168 -4.32 2.89 -4.85
CA SER A 168 -3.04 2.33 -5.30
C SER A 168 -3.23 1.06 -6.10
N ARG A 169 -2.24 0.78 -6.95
CA ARG A 169 -2.12 -0.50 -7.64
C ARG A 169 -0.75 -1.10 -7.40
N LEU A 170 -0.78 -2.40 -7.16
CA LEU A 170 0.40 -3.20 -6.92
C LEU A 170 0.48 -4.27 -7.98
N ARG A 171 1.70 -4.68 -8.28
CA ARG A 171 1.98 -5.90 -9.04
C ARG A 171 2.97 -6.73 -8.25
N GLU A 172 2.79 -8.03 -8.34
CA GLU A 172 3.80 -8.95 -7.84
C GLU A 172 5.00 -8.94 -8.78
N ILE A 173 6.20 -8.76 -8.24
CA ILE A 173 7.43 -8.76 -9.03
C ILE A 173 8.22 -10.08 -8.89
N GLU A 174 8.00 -10.78 -7.77
CA GLU A 174 8.56 -12.08 -7.42
C GLU A 174 7.51 -12.77 -6.52
N PRO A 175 7.46 -14.12 -6.44
CA PRO A 175 6.46 -14.80 -5.62
C PRO A 175 6.40 -14.27 -4.19
N GLY A 176 5.24 -13.72 -3.80
CA GLY A 176 4.98 -13.10 -2.49
C GLY A 176 5.43 -11.64 -2.35
N VAL A 177 6.11 -11.06 -3.34
CA VAL A 177 6.68 -9.70 -3.27
C VAL A 177 5.87 -8.73 -4.11
N TRP A 178 5.02 -7.97 -3.42
CA TRP A 178 4.11 -6.99 -4.03
C TRP A 178 4.65 -5.57 -3.91
N LYS A 179 4.71 -4.84 -5.03
CA LYS A 179 5.20 -3.47 -5.08
C LYS A 179 4.22 -2.53 -5.78
N PHE A 180 4.19 -1.28 -5.34
CA PHE A 180 3.42 -0.23 -5.98
C PHE A 180 4.00 0.08 -7.37
N TYR A 181 3.15 0.04 -8.39
CA TYR A 181 3.46 0.59 -9.71
C TYR A 181 2.63 1.84 -10.02
N GLU A 182 1.46 1.98 -9.39
CA GLU A 182 0.70 3.23 -9.32
C GLU A 182 0.34 3.50 -7.86
N HIS A 183 0.62 4.69 -7.36
CA HIS A 183 0.28 5.07 -5.99
C HIS A 183 -0.38 6.45 -5.97
N GLY A 184 -1.70 6.45 -5.79
CA GLY A 184 -2.48 7.66 -5.61
C GLY A 184 -2.64 8.00 -4.13
N VAL A 185 -2.30 9.23 -3.76
CA VAL A 185 -2.66 9.81 -2.46
C VAL A 185 -3.67 10.91 -2.71
N VAL A 186 -4.92 10.67 -2.35
CA VAL A 186 -6.02 11.63 -2.46
C VAL A 186 -6.19 12.30 -1.11
N LEU A 187 -6.13 13.63 -1.07
CA LEU A 187 -6.26 14.43 0.15
C LEU A 187 -7.58 15.20 0.13
N ASP A 188 -8.29 15.22 1.25
CA ASP A 188 -9.55 15.98 1.38
C ASP A 188 -9.30 17.47 1.62
N LEU A 189 -8.08 17.82 2.04
CA LEU A 189 -7.67 19.20 2.29
C LEU A 189 -6.71 19.67 1.20
N SER A 190 -7.11 20.75 0.50
CA SER A 190 -6.25 21.41 -0.48
C SER A 190 -4.97 21.96 0.19
N PRO A 191 -3.78 21.70 -0.36
CA PRO A 191 -2.57 22.32 0.14
C PRO A 191 -2.61 23.82 -0.16
N HIS A 192 -2.54 24.64 0.89
CA HIS A 192 -2.31 26.07 0.72
C HIS A 192 -0.81 26.30 0.48
N TYR A 193 -0.45 26.63 -0.76
CA TYR A 193 0.88 27.12 -1.06
C TYR A 193 0.98 28.59 -0.66
N THR A 194 1.65 28.87 0.46
CA THR A 194 2.14 30.22 0.72
C THR A 194 3.39 30.45 -0.12
N PHE A 195 3.22 30.69 -1.42
CA PHE A 195 4.33 31.19 -2.23
C PHE A 195 4.63 32.63 -1.79
N LYS A 196 5.88 32.89 -1.42
CA LYS A 196 6.52 34.21 -1.56
C LYS A 196 7.34 34.20 -2.82
#